data_AF-T0ZML0-F1
#
_entry.id   AF-T0ZML0-F1
#
_cell.length_a   1.000
_cell.length_b   1.000
_cell.length_c   1.000
_cell.angle_alpha   90.00
_cell.angle_beta   90.00
_cell.angle_gamma   90.00
#
_symmetry.space_group_name_H-M   'P 1'
#
loop_
_entity.id
_entity.type
_entity.pdbx_description
1 polymer ?
#
loop_
_entity_poly.entity_id
_entity_poly.type
_entity_poly.pdbx_seq_one_letter_code
_entity_poly.pdbx_strand_id
1 'polypeptide(L)'
;LHESGGGTARGRGTGWWWGVTGSYGKTTTKVLLAQLLNEPDKPSFATPESYNTTLGVCRAINEGSLPERGVAIVEMGAYRPGEIAEICSFSRPRVGIVTAVGLMHLERFGSRPADRPGQVGAAGGPAERRIRGGPVQDR
;
A
#
# COMPACT_ATOMS: atom_id res chain seq x y z
N LEU A 1 -18.37 -25.73 19.68
CA LEU A 1 -16.95 -25.35 19.50
C LEU A 1 -16.93 -24.19 18.52
N HIS A 2 -16.51 -23.03 19.02
CA HIS A 2 -16.68 -21.73 18.40
C HIS A 2 -15.43 -21.46 17.55
N GLU A 3 -15.52 -21.65 16.23
CA GLU A 3 -14.46 -21.22 15.32
C GLU A 3 -14.68 -19.74 15.02
N SER A 4 -13.95 -18.90 15.74
CA SER A 4 -13.80 -17.47 15.48
C SER A 4 -13.04 -17.27 14.16
N GLY A 5 -13.78 -17.29 13.06
CA GLY A 5 -13.28 -16.89 11.74
C GLY A 5 -12.88 -15.41 11.76
N GLY A 6 -11.59 -15.14 11.64
CA GLY A 6 -11.04 -13.79 11.48
C GLY A 6 -11.69 -13.09 10.28
N GLY A 7 -12.52 -12.10 10.60
CA GLY A 7 -13.25 -11.30 9.61
C GLY A 7 -12.29 -10.63 8.65
N THR A 8 -12.29 -11.11 7.41
CA THR A 8 -11.56 -10.48 6.33
C THR A 8 -12.34 -9.25 5.86
N ALA A 9 -11.72 -8.07 5.87
CA ALA A 9 -12.30 -6.80 5.39
C ALA A 9 -12.55 -6.78 3.86
N ARG A 10 -13.37 -7.69 3.34
CA ARG A 10 -13.91 -7.68 1.96
C ARG A 10 -15.44 -7.56 1.97
N GLY A 11 -15.97 -6.71 2.85
CA GLY A 11 -17.42 -6.55 3.03
C GLY A 11 -18.00 -5.19 2.65
N ARG A 12 -17.18 -4.18 2.29
CA ARG A 12 -17.66 -2.83 1.97
C ARG A 12 -16.78 -2.24 0.86
N GLY A 13 -17.37 -2.06 -0.32
CA GLY A 13 -16.90 -1.37 -1.52
C GLY A 13 -15.41 -1.10 -1.84
N THR A 14 -15.03 -1.54 -3.05
CA THR A 14 -14.12 -0.98 -4.09
C THR A 14 -13.44 -2.15 -4.81
N GLY A 15 -13.61 -2.20 -6.14
CA GLY A 15 -13.13 -3.32 -6.97
C GLY A 15 -11.61 -3.34 -7.14
N TRP A 16 -10.94 -2.18 -6.96
CA TRP A 16 -9.52 -1.99 -7.25
C TRP A 16 -8.88 -1.09 -6.21
N TRP A 17 -7.80 -1.57 -5.59
CA TRP A 17 -7.03 -0.85 -4.57
C TRP A 17 -5.67 -0.48 -5.14
N TRP A 18 -5.27 0.78 -4.99
CA TRP A 18 -4.02 1.34 -5.49
C TRP A 18 -3.24 1.88 -4.29
N GLY A 19 -2.03 1.37 -4.06
CA GLY A 19 -1.15 1.85 -3.01
C GLY A 19 -0.12 2.83 -3.55
N VAL A 20 0.02 4.00 -2.93
CA VAL A 20 1.02 5.01 -3.29
C VAL A 20 2.02 5.17 -2.16
N THR A 21 3.29 4.90 -2.40
CA THR A 21 4.38 5.03 -1.43
C THR A 21 5.61 5.72 -2.01
N GLY A 22 6.56 6.07 -1.16
CA GLY A 22 7.78 6.82 -1.51
C GLY A 22 8.15 7.83 -0.44
N SER A 23 9.35 8.39 -0.54
CA SER A 23 9.82 9.44 0.38
C SER A 23 9.11 10.77 0.12
N TYR A 24 8.88 11.14 -1.15
CA TYR A 24 8.22 12.39 -1.54
C TYR A 24 7.30 12.17 -2.75
N GLY A 25 6.36 13.09 -2.96
CA GLY A 25 5.39 13.04 -4.07
C GLY A 25 4.16 12.15 -3.85
N LYS A 26 4.08 11.38 -2.75
CA LYS A 26 2.94 10.50 -2.44
C LYS A 26 1.60 11.22 -2.49
N THR A 27 1.48 12.32 -1.75
CA THR A 27 0.25 13.10 -1.61
C THR A 27 -0.18 13.71 -2.94
N THR A 28 0.77 14.31 -3.67
CA THR A 28 0.52 14.86 -5.02
C THR A 28 0.04 13.78 -5.97
N THR A 29 0.72 12.64 -6.03
CA THR A 29 0.34 11.51 -6.88
C THR A 29 -1.05 10.97 -6.51
N LYS A 30 -1.35 10.81 -5.22
CA LYS A 30 -2.69 10.40 -4.76
C LYS A 30 -3.77 11.36 -5.25
N VAL A 31 -3.58 12.66 -5.07
CA VAL A 31 -4.58 13.68 -5.47
C VAL A 31 -4.80 13.67 -6.98
N LEU A 32 -3.71 13.61 -7.77
CA LEU A 32 -3.82 13.53 -9.23
C LEU A 32 -4.53 12.26 -9.68
N LEU A 33 -4.20 11.10 -9.09
CA LEU A 33 -4.88 9.84 -9.39
C LEU A 33 -6.36 9.89 -9.03
N ALA A 34 -6.70 10.48 -7.89
CA ALA A 34 -8.10 10.62 -7.48
C ALA A 34 -8.87 11.45 -8.50
N GLN A 35 -8.31 12.56 -8.97
CA GLN A 35 -8.95 13.38 -9.99
C GLN A 35 -9.06 12.67 -11.35
N LEU A 36 -8.01 11.99 -11.79
CA LEU A 36 -7.97 11.33 -13.10
C LEU A 36 -8.88 10.10 -13.17
N LEU A 37 -9.03 9.37 -12.07
CA LEU A 37 -9.79 8.11 -12.02
C LEU A 37 -11.23 8.28 -11.52
N ASN A 38 -11.65 9.50 -11.20
CA ASN A 38 -12.99 9.76 -10.69
C ASN A 38 -13.99 9.93 -11.83
N GLU A 39 -14.71 8.85 -12.14
CA GLU A 39 -15.81 8.85 -13.10
C GLU A 39 -17.17 8.74 -12.39
N PRO A 40 -18.28 9.24 -12.97
CA PRO A 40 -19.61 9.18 -12.35
C PRO A 40 -20.07 7.75 -11.98
N ASP A 41 -19.71 6.75 -12.78
CA ASP A 41 -20.04 5.33 -12.58
C ASP A 41 -18.94 4.56 -11.82
N LYS A 42 -17.74 5.13 -11.70
CA LYS A 42 -16.57 4.58 -11.01
C LYS A 42 -15.89 5.67 -10.17
N PRO A 43 -16.54 6.10 -9.06
CA PRO A 43 -15.97 7.13 -8.22
C PRO A 43 -14.65 6.67 -7.60
N SER A 44 -13.78 7.64 -7.32
CA SER A 44 -12.53 7.38 -6.61
C SER A 44 -12.70 7.70 -5.12
N PHE A 45 -12.08 6.88 -4.29
CA PHE A 45 -11.81 7.18 -2.89
C PHE A 45 -10.31 7.40 -2.72
N ALA A 46 -9.90 8.39 -1.95
CA ALA A 46 -8.50 8.63 -1.62
C ALA A 46 -8.35 8.88 -0.11
N THR A 47 -7.29 8.33 0.50
CA THR A 47 -7.04 8.61 1.92
C THR A 47 -6.79 10.11 2.16
N PRO A 48 -7.33 10.71 3.24
CA PRO A 48 -7.06 12.10 3.58
C PRO A 48 -5.56 12.41 3.72
N GLU A 49 -5.19 13.70 3.65
CA GLU A 49 -3.80 14.18 3.57
C GLU A 49 -2.86 13.59 4.64
N SER A 50 -3.32 13.42 5.87
CA SER A 50 -2.50 12.90 6.98
C SER A 50 -2.67 11.40 7.24
N TYR A 51 -3.46 10.70 6.43
CA TYR A 51 -3.91 9.33 6.71
C TYR A 51 -3.05 8.35 5.90
N ASN A 52 -1.76 8.30 6.26
CA ASN A 52 -0.75 7.45 5.61
C ASN A 52 -0.07 6.44 6.57
N THR A 53 -0.44 6.44 7.85
CA THR A 53 -0.04 5.41 8.82
C THR A 53 -1.05 4.27 8.82
N THR A 54 -0.68 3.10 9.38
CA THR A 54 -1.61 1.96 9.56
C THR A 54 -2.94 2.41 10.17
N LEU A 55 -2.88 3.12 11.31
CA LEU A 55 -4.08 3.60 11.99
C LEU A 55 -4.83 4.65 11.17
N GLY A 56 -4.12 5.57 10.52
CA GLY A 56 -4.72 6.57 9.64
C GLY A 56 -5.49 5.93 8.49
N VAL A 57 -4.89 4.95 7.81
CA VAL A 57 -5.55 4.23 6.72
C VAL A 57 -6.75 3.42 7.23
N CYS A 58 -6.62 2.70 8.35
CA CYS A 58 -7.77 2.01 8.97
C CYS A 58 -8.92 2.97 9.27
N ARG A 59 -8.61 4.15 9.79
CA ARG A 59 -9.60 5.20 10.06
C ARG A 59 -10.24 5.73 8.78
N ALA A 60 -9.44 5.99 7.74
CA ALA A 60 -9.94 6.42 6.43
C ALA A 60 -10.95 5.42 5.86
N ILE A 61 -10.66 4.12 6.00
CA ILE A 61 -11.50 3.04 5.50
C ILE A 61 -12.79 2.90 6.32
N ASN A 62 -12.69 3.01 7.65
CA ASN A 62 -13.84 2.80 8.53
C ASN A 62 -14.81 3.99 8.54
N GLU A 63 -14.29 5.22 8.46
CA GLU A 63 -15.09 6.45 8.52
C GLU A 63 -15.43 7.00 7.13
N GLY A 64 -14.66 6.62 6.10
CA GLY A 64 -14.84 7.11 4.74
C GLY A 64 -15.97 6.44 3.97
N SER A 65 -16.50 7.15 2.99
CA SER A 65 -17.50 6.62 2.05
C SER A 65 -16.82 5.86 0.91
N LEU A 66 -16.36 4.64 1.18
CA LEU A 66 -15.81 3.74 0.16
C LEU A 66 -16.92 3.34 -0.83
N PRO A 67 -16.77 3.65 -2.13
CA PRO A 67 -17.79 3.31 -3.10
C PRO A 67 -17.79 1.81 -3.40
N GLU A 68 -18.96 1.24 -3.71
CA GLU A 68 -19.07 -0.18 -4.04
C GLU A 68 -18.25 -0.58 -5.26
N ARG A 69 -18.17 0.34 -6.24
CA ARG A 69 -17.44 0.22 -7.51
C ARG A 69 -16.48 1.40 -7.65
N GLY A 70 -15.41 1.21 -8.42
CA GLY A 70 -14.37 2.22 -8.61
C GLY A 70 -13.05 1.86 -7.92
N VAL A 71 -12.27 2.89 -7.58
CA VAL A 71 -10.89 2.77 -7.12
C VAL A 71 -10.69 3.38 -5.74
N ALA A 72 -9.98 2.66 -4.87
CA ALA A 72 -9.47 3.19 -3.60
C ALA A 72 -7.97 3.47 -3.73
N ILE A 73 -7.56 4.71 -3.47
CA ILE A 73 -6.17 5.17 -3.55
C ILE A 73 -5.67 5.42 -2.13
N VAL A 74 -4.74 4.58 -1.69
CA VAL A 74 -4.22 4.56 -0.33
C VAL A 74 -2.81 5.11 -0.33
N GLU A 75 -2.60 6.24 0.36
CA GLU A 75 -1.27 6.73 0.68
C GLU A 75 -0.64 5.85 1.76
N MET A 76 0.57 5.33 1.51
CA MET A 76 1.26 4.42 2.42
C MET A 76 2.59 5.04 2.86
N GLY A 77 2.62 5.45 4.11
CA GLY A 77 3.83 5.85 4.83
C GLY A 77 4.70 4.64 5.17
N ALA A 78 6.01 4.89 5.28
CA ALA A 78 7.02 3.86 5.47
C ALA A 78 8.11 4.37 6.41
N TYR A 79 7.72 4.77 7.63
CA TYR A 79 8.62 5.33 8.62
C TYR A 79 9.48 4.25 9.27
N ARG A 80 8.91 3.06 9.47
CA ARG A 80 9.58 1.87 10.00
C ARG A 80 9.48 0.69 9.02
N PRO A 81 10.47 -0.22 9.01
CA PRO A 81 10.36 -1.48 8.29
C PRO A 81 9.08 -2.22 8.64
N GLY A 82 8.37 -2.72 7.62
CA GLY A 82 7.14 -3.50 7.76
C GLY A 82 5.82 -2.71 7.70
N GLU A 83 5.82 -1.38 7.84
CA GLU A 83 4.57 -0.60 7.86
C GLU A 83 3.79 -0.68 6.54
N ILE A 84 4.46 -0.61 5.39
CA ILE A 84 3.80 -0.83 4.09
C ILE A 84 3.18 -2.23 4.04
N ALA A 85 3.89 -3.25 4.53
CA ALA A 85 3.40 -4.63 4.51
C ALA A 85 2.16 -4.80 5.42
N GLU A 86 2.15 -4.13 6.56
CA GLU A 86 0.99 -4.06 7.45
C GLU A 86 -0.21 -3.42 6.74
N ILE A 87 -0.02 -2.27 6.09
CA ILE A 87 -1.09 -1.62 5.32
C ILE A 87 -1.60 -2.52 4.18
N CYS A 88 -0.69 -3.17 3.45
CA CYS A 88 -1.04 -4.11 2.38
C CYS A 88 -1.83 -5.32 2.88
N SER A 89 -1.64 -5.75 4.14
CA SER A 89 -2.31 -6.93 4.69
C SER A 89 -3.83 -6.80 4.69
N PHE A 90 -4.35 -5.59 4.95
CA PHE A 90 -5.77 -5.30 4.99
C PHE A 90 -6.28 -4.57 3.74
N SER A 91 -5.50 -3.65 3.15
CA SER A 91 -5.93 -2.89 1.96
C SER A 91 -5.77 -3.68 0.66
N ARG A 92 -4.86 -4.67 0.62
CA ARG A 92 -4.62 -5.57 -0.52
C ARG A 92 -4.58 -4.84 -1.88
N PRO A 93 -3.67 -3.86 -2.05
CA PRO A 93 -3.54 -3.13 -3.30
C PRO A 93 -3.25 -4.07 -4.47
N ARG A 94 -3.99 -3.89 -5.58
CA ARG A 94 -3.73 -4.56 -6.86
C ARG A 94 -2.63 -3.85 -7.65
N VAL A 95 -2.52 -2.53 -7.46
CA VAL A 95 -1.52 -1.68 -8.09
C VAL A 95 -0.68 -1.04 -6.99
N GLY A 96 0.65 -1.12 -7.11
CA GLY A 96 1.60 -0.44 -6.24
C GLY A 96 2.34 0.63 -7.03
N ILE A 97 2.33 1.86 -6.53
CA ILE A 97 3.00 3.02 -7.12
C ILE A 97 4.06 3.47 -6.14
N VAL A 98 5.31 3.39 -6.57
CA VAL A 98 6.45 3.98 -5.85
C VAL A 98 6.79 5.27 -6.55
N THR A 99 6.65 6.41 -5.87
CA THR A 99 6.95 7.72 -6.44
C THR A 99 8.47 7.91 -6.54
N ALA A 100 9.09 8.44 -5.49
CA ALA A 100 10.52 8.65 -5.43
C ALA A 100 11.04 8.26 -4.05
N VAL A 101 12.19 7.60 -4.02
CA VAL A 101 12.84 7.11 -2.79
C VAL A 101 14.04 8.01 -2.50
N GLY A 102 13.98 8.72 -1.39
CA GLY A 102 15.04 9.58 -0.89
C GLY A 102 16.05 8.83 -0.03
N LEU A 103 17.26 9.38 0.05
CA LEU A 103 18.41 8.81 0.75
C LEU A 103 18.11 8.45 2.23
N MET A 104 17.34 9.29 2.92
CA MET A 104 16.99 9.06 4.33
C MET A 104 16.14 7.79 4.56
N HIS A 105 15.42 7.31 3.54
CA HIS A 105 14.75 6.01 3.61
C HIS A 105 15.71 4.87 3.24
N LEU A 106 16.66 5.09 2.32
CA LEU A 106 17.70 4.11 1.99
C LEU A 106 18.53 3.71 3.22
N GLU A 107 18.92 4.69 4.04
CA GLU A 107 19.66 4.45 5.30
C GLU A 107 18.86 3.63 6.31
N ARG A 108 17.52 3.75 6.33
CA ARG A 108 16.62 3.02 7.22
C ARG A 108 16.21 1.64 6.69
N PHE A 109 16.23 1.44 5.38
CA PHE A 109 15.95 0.15 4.72
C PHE A 109 17.19 -0.74 4.54
N GLY A 110 18.38 -0.21 4.85
CA GLY A 110 19.62 -0.96 4.89
C GLY A 110 20.59 -0.51 3.81
N SER A 111 21.73 0.02 4.23
CA SER A 111 22.97 -0.12 3.47
C SER A 111 23.20 -1.59 3.14
N ARG A 112 23.59 -1.89 1.89
CA ARG A 112 24.04 -3.24 1.52
C ARG A 112 25.20 -3.61 2.45
N PRO A 113 25.34 -4.85 2.95
CA PRO A 113 26.51 -5.27 3.73
C PRO A 113 27.88 -5.08 3.05
N ALA A 114 27.91 -4.67 1.78
CA ALA A 114 29.12 -4.45 1.00
C ALA A 114 29.84 -3.12 1.29
N ASP A 115 29.25 -2.20 2.05
CA ASP A 115 29.85 -0.89 2.38
C ASP A 115 30.50 -0.84 3.78
N ARG A 116 30.52 -1.96 4.53
CA ARG A 116 31.38 -2.13 5.70
C ARG A 116 32.57 -3.06 5.37
N PRO A 117 33.80 -2.54 5.28
CA PRO A 117 34.96 -3.41 5.14
C PRO A 117 35.12 -4.23 6.44
N GLY A 118 34.85 -5.55 6.38
CA GLY A 118 35.30 -6.49 7.42
C GLY A 118 34.31 -7.49 8.02
N GLN A 119 33.06 -7.63 7.55
CA GLN A 119 32.17 -8.70 8.04
C GLN A 119 31.82 -9.72 6.96
N VAL A 120 32.54 -10.84 6.96
CA VAL A 120 32.13 -12.10 6.32
C VAL A 120 31.15 -12.81 7.27
N GLY A 121 29.90 -13.02 6.84
CA GLY A 121 28.93 -13.74 7.65
C GLY A 121 27.55 -13.94 7.01
N ALA A 122 27.32 -15.17 6.55
CA ALA A 122 26.06 -15.86 6.28
C ALA A 122 25.10 -15.30 5.21
N ALA A 123 25.08 -16.01 4.08
CA ALA A 123 24.05 -15.93 3.06
C ALA A 123 22.66 -16.28 3.63
N GLY A 124 21.72 -15.34 3.49
CA GLY A 124 20.29 -15.55 3.70
C GLY A 124 19.53 -14.57 2.82
N GLY A 125 19.33 -14.92 1.55
CA GLY A 125 18.57 -14.07 0.62
C GLY A 125 17.08 -14.04 0.96
N PRO A 126 16.38 -12.90 0.81
CA PRO A 126 14.94 -12.89 0.86
C PRO A 126 14.36 -13.10 -0.54
N ALA A 127 13.39 -14.00 -0.59
CA ALA A 127 12.68 -14.46 -1.76
C ALA A 127 12.01 -13.31 -2.53
N GLU A 128 12.34 -13.21 -3.81
CA GLU A 128 11.50 -12.59 -4.83
C GLU A 128 10.18 -13.37 -4.91
N ARG A 129 9.24 -13.09 -4.02
CA ARG A 129 7.88 -13.60 -4.16
C ARG A 129 7.17 -12.74 -5.21
N ARG A 130 7.39 -13.10 -6.47
CA ARG A 130 6.65 -12.63 -7.65
C ARG A 130 5.16 -12.54 -7.28
N ILE A 131 4.60 -11.33 -7.30
CA ILE A 131 3.16 -11.14 -7.24
C ILE A 131 2.60 -11.76 -8.51
N ARG A 132 2.10 -13.01 -8.41
CA ARG A 132 1.36 -13.63 -9.51
C ARG A 132 0.02 -12.92 -9.58
N GLY A 133 -0.11 -11.99 -10.53
CA GLY A 133 -1.42 -11.53 -10.97
C GLY A 133 -2.23 -12.75 -11.39
N GLY A 134 -3.36 -13.01 -10.71
CA GLY A 134 -4.33 -13.97 -11.19
C GLY A 134 -4.93 -13.52 -12.52
N PRO A 135 -5.47 -14.44 -13.34
CA PRO A 135 -6.03 -14.09 -14.64
C PRO A 135 -7.12 -13.03 -14.48
N VAL A 136 -6.99 -11.94 -15.25
CA VAL A 136 -8.06 -10.98 -15.48
C VAL A 136 -9.17 -11.75 -16.19
N GLN A 137 -10.27 -11.99 -15.48
CA GLN A 137 -11.50 -12.48 -16.09
C GLN A 137 -12.34 -11.26 -16.42
N ASP A 138 -12.45 -10.96 -17.72
CA ASP A 138 -13.41 -9.99 -18.26
C ASP A 138 -14.84 -10.47 -17.96
N ARG A 139 -15.63 -9.61 -17.34
CA ARG A 139 -17.09 -9.69 -17.28
C ARG A 139 -17.70 -8.30 -17.37
#